data_AF-A0A820K3P9-F1
#
_entry.id   AF-A0A820K3P9-F1
#
_cell.length_a   1.000
_cell.length_b   1.000
_cell.length_c   1.000
_cell.angle_alpha   90.00
_cell.angle_beta   90.00
_cell.angle_gamma   90.00
#
_symmetry.space_group_name_H-M   'P 1'
#
loop_
_entity.id
_entity.type
_entity.pdbx_description
1 polymer ?
#
loop_
_entity_poly.entity_id
_entity_poly.type
_entity_poly.pdbx_seq_one_letter_code
_entity_poly.pdbx_strand_id
1 'polypeptide(L)'
;TTQCSTYFPDSNDTDFCFYYKKNSFSWSDAYNQCMTKTDDGLLIQIFSTKQFNSLKNANIDGSSLIWLGANNFATFRDSNWHWLDGSAVDASVISWCPDSTYETA
;
A
#
# COMPACT_ATOMS: atom_id res chain seq x y z
N THR A 1 -4.67 -1.31 -23.39
CA THR A 1 -5.46 -0.45 -22.49
C THR A 1 -5.68 -1.21 -21.21
N THR A 2 -4.86 -0.96 -20.20
CA THR A 2 -4.95 -1.66 -18.91
C THR A 2 -6.09 -1.02 -18.12
N GLN A 3 -7.24 -1.68 -18.11
CA GLN A 3 -8.45 -1.20 -17.47
C GLN A 3 -8.29 -1.36 -15.95
N CYS A 4 -8.36 -0.26 -15.20
CA CYS A 4 -8.29 -0.28 -13.75
C CYS A 4 -9.44 -1.14 -13.21
N SER A 5 -9.11 -2.21 -12.49
CA SER A 5 -10.05 -3.28 -12.12
C SER A 5 -10.95 -2.91 -10.94
N THR A 6 -10.71 -1.77 -10.29
CA THR A 6 -11.63 -1.20 -9.30
C THR A 6 -11.53 0.32 -9.36
N TYR A 7 -12.58 0.98 -9.87
CA TYR A 7 -12.75 2.42 -9.79
C TYR A 7 -13.24 2.79 -8.38
N PHE A 8 -12.55 3.67 -7.67
CA PHE A 8 -13.15 4.36 -6.53
C PHE A 8 -13.97 5.54 -7.05
N PRO A 9 -15.30 5.57 -6.83
CA PRO A 9 -16.15 6.62 -7.38
C PRO A 9 -15.97 8.01 -6.71
N ASP A 10 -15.18 8.11 -5.63
CA ASP A 10 -15.11 9.34 -4.82
C ASP A 10 -13.79 10.12 -4.91
N SER A 11 -12.80 9.69 -5.72
CA SER A 11 -11.66 10.55 -6.00
C SER A 11 -11.89 11.31 -7.30
N ASN A 12 -12.32 12.57 -7.19
CA ASN A 12 -12.05 13.58 -8.23
C ASN A 12 -10.53 13.79 -8.48
N ASP A 13 -9.65 12.98 -7.87
CA ASP A 13 -8.29 12.71 -8.34
C ASP A 13 -8.35 11.51 -9.28
N THR A 14 -8.24 11.77 -10.58
CA THR A 14 -8.28 10.80 -11.67
C THR A 14 -7.00 9.97 -11.82
N ASP A 15 -6.01 10.15 -10.94
CA ASP A 15 -4.64 9.70 -11.21
C ASP A 15 -4.21 8.45 -10.42
N PHE A 16 -5.10 7.86 -9.62
CA PHE A 16 -4.77 6.69 -8.80
C PHE A 16 -5.58 5.45 -9.20
N CYS A 17 -4.94 4.56 -9.95
CA CYS A 17 -5.44 3.22 -10.23
C CYS A 17 -4.72 2.18 -9.34
N PHE A 18 -5.46 1.29 -8.70
CA PHE A 18 -4.91 0.28 -7.80
C PHE A 18 -5.46 -1.12 -8.08
N TYR A 19 -4.54 -2.08 -7.94
CA TYR A 19 -4.67 -3.53 -7.90
C TYR A 19 -5.11 -4.12 -6.56
N TYR A 20 -6.31 -4.70 -6.38
CA TYR A 20 -6.55 -5.57 -5.21
C TYR A 20 -6.59 -7.06 -5.58
N LYS A 21 -5.82 -7.88 -4.86
CA LYS A 21 -5.78 -9.33 -5.02
C LYS A 21 -6.01 -10.02 -3.67
N LYS A 22 -7.13 -10.73 -3.55
CA LYS A 22 -7.56 -11.46 -2.34
C LYS A 22 -6.87 -12.83 -2.23
N ASN A 23 -5.57 -12.83 -1.95
CA ASN A 23 -4.77 -14.03 -1.73
C ASN A 23 -3.79 -13.78 -0.56
N SER A 24 -3.45 -14.84 0.18
CA SER A 24 -2.39 -14.76 1.18
C SER A 24 -1.03 -14.82 0.49
N PHE A 25 -0.24 -13.76 0.67
CA PHE A 25 1.13 -13.64 0.19
C PHE A 25 2.02 -13.13 1.32
N SER A 26 3.31 -13.43 1.28
CA SER A 26 4.30 -12.63 2.02
C SER A 26 4.36 -11.22 1.43
N TRP A 27 4.94 -10.25 2.16
CA TRP A 27 5.11 -8.89 1.64
C TRP A 27 5.92 -8.88 0.32
N SER A 28 7.00 -9.66 0.26
CA SER A 28 7.87 -9.74 -0.92
C SER A 28 7.19 -10.39 -2.11
N ASP A 29 6.38 -11.43 -1.88
CA ASP A 29 5.56 -12.03 -2.94
C ASP A 29 4.51 -11.05 -3.44
N ALA A 30 3.83 -10.32 -2.55
CA ALA A 30 2.85 -9.31 -2.92
C ALA A 30 3.48 -8.19 -3.78
N TYR A 31 4.69 -7.74 -3.39
CA TYR A 31 5.48 -6.79 -4.18
C TYR A 31 5.77 -7.30 -5.59
N ASN A 32 6.26 -8.53 -5.71
CA ASN A 32 6.53 -9.16 -7.01
C ASN A 32 5.25 -9.35 -7.85
N GLN A 33 4.12 -9.66 -7.21
CA GLN A 33 2.83 -9.75 -7.89
C GLN A 33 2.40 -8.41 -8.48
N CYS A 34 2.65 -7.28 -7.80
CA CYS A 34 2.36 -5.96 -8.32
C CYS A 34 3.29 -5.57 -9.48
N MET A 35 4.60 -5.79 -9.34
CA MET A 35 5.58 -5.51 -10.41
C MET A 35 5.34 -6.28 -11.70
N THR A 36 4.75 -7.48 -11.62
CA THR A 36 4.46 -8.30 -12.81
C THR A 36 3.15 -7.94 -13.51
N LYS A 37 2.34 -7.03 -12.95
CA LYS A 37 1.06 -6.63 -13.56
C LYS A 37 1.23 -5.59 -14.66
N THR A 38 2.15 -4.66 -14.48
CA THR A 38 2.45 -3.55 -15.40
C THR A 38 3.90 -3.15 -15.21
N ASP A 39 4.50 -2.52 -16.22
CA ASP A 39 5.89 -2.05 -16.15
C ASP A 39 6.12 -1.08 -14.96
N ASP A 40 5.10 -0.32 -14.56
CA ASP A 40 5.13 0.61 -13.41
C ASP A 40 4.40 0.07 -12.15
N GLY A 41 4.13 -1.23 -12.09
CA GLY A 41 3.32 -1.82 -11.02
C GLY A 41 4.07 -1.88 -9.69
N LEU A 42 3.50 -1.30 -8.63
CA LEU A 42 4.10 -1.32 -7.28
C LEU A 42 3.04 -1.58 -6.22
N LEU A 43 3.48 -1.99 -5.03
CA LEU A 43 2.60 -1.92 -3.86
C LEU A 43 2.26 -0.45 -3.59
N ILE A 44 1.03 -0.20 -3.15
CA ILE A 44 0.53 1.14 -2.96
C ILE A 44 1.31 1.90 -1.88
N GLN A 45 1.56 3.17 -2.14
CA GLN A 45 2.22 4.12 -1.24
C GLN A 45 1.21 5.23 -0.92
N ILE A 46 1.21 5.73 0.32
CA ILE A 46 0.18 6.67 0.81
C ILE A 46 0.86 7.95 1.30
N PHE A 47 0.57 9.05 0.63
CA PHE A 47 1.20 10.36 0.85
C PHE A 47 0.22 11.43 1.32
N SER A 48 -1.07 11.09 1.43
CA SER A 48 -2.09 12.02 1.94
C SER A 48 -3.19 11.30 2.70
N THR A 49 -3.78 12.00 3.68
CA THR A 49 -4.94 11.50 4.45
C THR A 49 -6.14 11.22 3.53
N LYS A 50 -6.26 11.96 2.41
CA LYS A 50 -7.29 11.70 1.39
C LYS A 50 -7.14 10.31 0.77
N GLN A 51 -5.93 9.95 0.31
CA GLN A 51 -5.64 8.60 -0.21
C GLN A 51 -5.89 7.52 0.83
N PHE A 52 -5.45 7.74 2.08
CA PHE A 52 -5.66 6.79 3.17
C PHE A 52 -7.16 6.54 3.42
N ASN A 53 -7.96 7.61 3.49
CA ASN A 53 -9.40 7.51 3.68
C ASN A 53 -10.10 6.87 2.47
N SER A 54 -9.68 7.16 1.24
CA SER A 54 -10.21 6.51 0.04
C SER A 54 -9.96 5.00 0.07
N LEU A 55 -8.75 4.56 0.45
CA LEU A 55 -8.41 3.15 0.61
C LEU A 55 -9.17 2.47 1.76
N LYS A 56 -9.46 3.20 2.83
CA LYS A 56 -10.28 2.68 3.95
C LYS A 56 -11.74 2.52 3.53
N ASN A 57 -12.29 3.50 2.82
CA ASN A 57 -13.69 3.53 2.39
C ASN A 57 -13.96 2.59 1.20
N ALA A 58 -12.92 2.21 0.48
CA ALA A 58 -12.88 1.19 -0.56
C ALA A 58 -13.62 -0.11 -0.26
N ASN A 59 -13.81 -0.40 1.04
CA ASN A 59 -14.44 -1.62 1.51
C ASN A 59 -13.73 -2.87 0.97
N ILE A 60 -12.40 -2.91 1.11
CA ILE A 60 -11.60 -4.11 0.88
C ILE A 60 -11.97 -5.15 1.96
N ASP A 61 -13.14 -5.77 1.79
CA ASP A 61 -13.80 -6.79 2.62
C ASP A 61 -13.91 -6.52 4.13
N GLY A 62 -13.56 -5.32 4.62
CA GLY A 62 -13.70 -4.88 6.02
C GLY A 62 -12.93 -5.70 7.07
N SER A 63 -12.24 -6.76 6.65
CA SER A 63 -11.70 -7.82 7.52
C SER A 63 -10.36 -8.38 7.05
N SER A 64 -9.90 -8.00 5.84
CA SER A 64 -8.64 -8.49 5.27
C SER A 64 -7.53 -7.48 5.51
N LEU A 65 -6.42 -7.94 6.10
CA LEU A 65 -5.17 -7.18 6.10
C LEU A 65 -4.63 -7.12 4.68
N ILE A 66 -4.13 -5.95 4.29
CA ILE A 66 -3.55 -5.73 2.97
C ILE A 66 -2.10 -5.29 3.11
N TRP A 67 -1.25 -5.77 2.21
CA TRP A 67 0.11 -5.28 2.10
C TRP A 67 0.14 -3.91 1.42
N LEU A 68 0.90 -2.99 2.01
CA LEU A 68 1.25 -1.69 1.45
C LEU A 68 2.75 -1.67 1.14
N GLY A 69 3.23 -0.66 0.41
CA GLY A 69 4.64 -0.53 0.03
C GLY A 69 5.59 -0.17 1.17
N ALA A 70 5.08 0.14 2.36
CA ALA A 70 5.89 0.45 3.52
C ALA A 70 6.75 -0.77 3.91
N ASN A 71 8.04 -0.55 4.11
CA ASN A 71 9.00 -1.55 4.59
C ASN A 71 10.09 -0.86 5.44
N ASN A 72 10.78 -1.63 6.28
CA ASN A 72 11.89 -1.13 7.12
C ASN A 72 13.17 -1.93 6.87
N PHE A 73 13.40 -2.36 5.62
CA PHE A 73 14.57 -3.15 5.29
C PHE A 73 15.88 -2.42 5.62
N ALA A 74 16.91 -3.18 5.97
CA ALA A 74 18.21 -2.67 6.44
C ALA A 74 18.90 -1.69 5.48
N THR A 75 18.45 -1.62 4.22
CA THR A 75 18.91 -0.68 3.19
C THR A 75 18.87 0.78 3.66
N PHE A 76 17.91 1.16 4.53
CA PHE A 76 17.71 2.56 4.93
C PHE A 76 18.59 3.02 6.11
N ARG A 77 19.35 2.11 6.76
CA ARG A 77 20.28 2.36 7.90
C ARG A 77 19.67 3.00 9.16
N ASP A 78 18.49 3.56 9.09
CA ASP A 78 17.63 3.89 10.22
C ASP A 78 16.55 2.81 10.32
N SER A 79 16.16 2.42 11.53
CA SER A 79 15.12 1.39 11.71
C SER A 79 13.71 1.90 11.39
N ASN A 80 13.62 2.92 10.53
CA ASN A 80 12.40 3.64 10.19
C ASN A 80 11.71 2.99 8.98
N TRP A 81 10.39 3.14 8.94
CA TRP A 81 9.59 2.71 7.82
C TRP A 81 9.72 3.69 6.65
N HIS A 82 9.97 3.13 5.48
CA HIS A 82 10.10 3.84 4.22
C HIS A 82 9.14 3.29 3.19
N TRP A 83 8.68 4.16 2.31
CA TRP A 83 7.99 3.78 1.09
C TRP A 83 8.99 3.25 0.05
N LEU A 84 8.48 2.64 -1.02
CA LEU A 84 9.30 2.03 -2.08
C LEU A 84 10.13 3.06 -2.86
N ASP A 85 9.69 4.32 -2.88
CA ASP A 85 10.43 5.46 -3.44
C ASP A 85 11.54 5.99 -2.51
N GLY A 86 11.67 5.43 -1.32
CA GLY A 86 12.65 5.81 -0.30
C GLY A 86 12.24 7.00 0.57
N SER A 87 11.04 7.55 0.40
CA SER A 87 10.51 8.57 1.31
C SER A 87 10.11 7.94 2.65
N ALA A 88 10.25 8.71 3.73
CA ALA A 88 9.84 8.26 5.06
C ALA A 88 8.31 8.16 5.16
N VAL A 89 7.83 7.15 5.89
CA VAL A 89 6.40 7.01 6.17
C VAL A 89 5.97 8.07 7.17
N ASP A 90 5.02 8.93 6.77
CA ASP A 90 4.46 9.99 7.63
C ASP A 90 3.36 9.43 8.56
N ALA A 91 3.68 9.35 9.85
CA ALA A 91 2.75 8.89 10.89
C ALA A 91 1.56 9.84 11.14
N SER A 92 1.55 11.05 10.59
CA SER A 92 0.39 11.95 10.60
C SER A 92 -0.61 11.65 9.48
N VAL A 93 -0.17 10.96 8.42
CA VAL A 93 -1.01 10.56 7.28
C VAL A 93 -1.66 9.20 7.50
N ILE A 94 -0.88 8.23 8.01
CA ILE A 94 -1.37 6.87 8.29
C ILE A 94 -1.62 6.65 9.78
N SER A 95 -2.69 5.93 10.10
CA SER A 95 -2.95 5.50 11.49
C SER A 95 -2.31 4.14 11.75
N TRP A 96 -1.24 4.12 12.55
CA TRP A 96 -0.64 2.87 13.02
C TRP A 96 -1.57 2.13 13.98
N CYS A 97 -1.62 0.80 13.89
CA CYS A 97 -2.34 -0.02 14.86
C CYS A 97 -1.56 -0.01 16.19
N PRO A 98 -2.15 0.42 17.32
CA PRO A 98 -1.45 0.55 18.60
C PRO A 98 -0.80 -0.75 19.11
N ASP A 99 -1.33 -1.89 18.69
CA ASP A 99 -0.91 -3.23 19.12
C ASP A 99 -0.22 -4.06 18.02
N SER A 100 0.30 -3.43 16.96
CA SER A 100 1.04 -4.17 15.94
C SER A 100 2.36 -4.68 16.52
N THR A 101 2.38 -5.91 17.03
CA THR A 101 3.61 -6.66 17.20
C THR A 101 4.19 -6.88 15.81
N TYR A 102 5.31 -6.23 15.52
CA TYR A 102 6.03 -6.29 14.26
C TYR A 102 6.18 -7.75 13.82
N GLU A 103 5.52 -8.17 12.74
CA GLU A 103 6.06 -9.27 11.96
C GLU A 103 7.39 -8.74 11.40
N THR A 104 8.48 -9.12 12.05
CA THR A 104 9.81 -9.00 11.47
C THR A 104 9.78 -9.78 10.17
N ALA A 105 10.02 -9.07 9.06
CA ALA A 105 10.14 -9.63 7.72
C ALA A 105 11.08 -10.84 7.65
#